data_AF-A0A4U7CU20-F1
#
_entry.id   AF-A0A4U7CU20-F1
#
_cell.length_a   1.000
_cell.length_b   1.000
_cell.length_c   1.000
_cell.angle_alpha   90.00
_cell.angle_beta   90.00
_cell.angle_gamma   90.00
#
_symmetry.space_group_name_H-M   'P 1'
#
loop_
_entity.id
_entity.type
_entity.pdbx_description
1 polymer ?
#
loop_
_entity_poly.entity_id
_entity_poly.type
_entity_poly.pdbx_seq_one_letter_code
_entity_poly.pdbx_strand_id
1 'polypeptide(L)'
;MTLTLDVARVAAGVNILLLLVLLGIWGRSYLEVRSKHTLGSAVFAAFLLAENALALFYYLNPPQMSTPAVRAMMYLQVLEFVGIAFLVYVTWD
;
A
#
# COMPACT_ATOMS: atom_id res chain seq x y z
N MET A 1 -21.03 9.74 -3.45
CA MET A 1 -20.39 8.92 -2.40
C MET A 1 -19.77 7.64 -2.97
N THR A 2 -20.36 7.04 -4.01
CA THR A 2 -19.88 5.78 -4.62
C THR A 2 -18.54 5.92 -5.35
N LEU A 3 -18.40 6.90 -6.25
CA LEU A 3 -17.17 7.08 -7.03
C LEU A 3 -15.90 7.24 -6.16
N THR A 4 -15.99 8.00 -5.06
CA THR A 4 -14.85 8.18 -4.15
C THR A 4 -14.42 6.88 -3.47
N LEU A 5 -15.40 6.06 -3.04
CA LEU A 5 -15.14 4.76 -2.44
C LEU A 5 -14.59 3.77 -3.47
N ASP A 6 -15.11 3.77 -4.70
CA ASP A 6 -14.65 2.87 -5.75
C ASP A 6 -13.20 3.15 -6.14
N VAL A 7 -12.84 4.43 -6.30
CA VAL A 7 -11.44 4.83 -6.55
C VAL A 7 -10.54 4.41 -5.38
N ALA A 8 -10.97 4.63 -4.13
CA ALA A 8 -10.18 4.27 -2.96
C ALA A 8 -9.98 2.74 -2.83
N ARG A 9 -10.99 1.93 -3.16
CA ARG A 9 -10.91 0.46 -3.20
C ARG A 9 -9.91 -0.02 -4.25
N VAL A 10 -9.97 0.53 -5.46
CA VAL A 10 -9.05 0.17 -6.54
C VAL A 10 -7.62 0.56 -6.16
N ALA A 11 -7.40 1.77 -5.65
CA ALA A 11 -6.09 2.22 -5.19
C ALA A 11 -5.52 1.31 -4.09
N ALA A 12 -6.30 1.01 -3.05
CA ALA A 12 -5.88 0.12 -1.97
C ALA A 12 -5.57 -1.30 -2.49
N GLY A 13 -6.40 -1.84 -3.38
CA GLY A 13 -6.15 -3.15 -3.99
C GLY A 13 -4.86 -3.20 -4.80
N VAL A 14 -4.58 -2.16 -5.59
CA VAL A 14 -3.34 -2.07 -6.37
C VAL A 14 -2.12 -1.92 -5.46
N ASN A 15 -2.20 -1.11 -4.41
CA ASN A 15 -1.12 -0.95 -3.42
C ASN A 15 -0.75 -2.29 -2.77
N ILE A 16 -1.76 -3.05 -2.33
CA ILE A 16 -1.57 -4.39 -1.76
C ILE A 16 -0.80 -5.29 -2.72
N LEU A 17 -1.19 -5.33 -4.00
CA LEU A 17 -0.52 -6.15 -5.01
C LEU A 17 0.95 -5.75 -5.19
N LEU A 18 1.24 -4.45 -5.31
CA LEU A 18 2.61 -3.95 -5.48
C LEU A 18 3.48 -4.24 -4.25
N LEU A 19 2.92 -4.06 -3.04
CA LEU A 19 3.63 -4.33 -1.79
C LEU A 19 3.94 -5.82 -1.61
N LEU A 20 3.04 -6.72 -2.01
CA LEU A 20 3.30 -8.16 -2.02
C LEU A 20 4.46 -8.52 -2.96
N VAL A 21 4.55 -7.89 -4.13
CA VAL A 21 5.67 -8.07 -5.07
C VAL A 21 6.98 -7.59 -4.43
N LEU A 22 7.00 -6.38 -3.87
CA LEU A 22 8.18 -5.81 -3.20
C LEU A 22 8.67 -6.68 -2.04
N LEU A 23 7.75 -7.14 -1.18
CA LEU A 23 8.06 -8.05 -0.08
C LEU A 23 8.65 -9.38 -0.59
N GLY A 24 8.16 -9.89 -1.72
CA GLY A 24 8.72 -11.07 -2.37
C GLY A 24 10.16 -10.85 -2.85
N ILE A 25 10.43 -9.71 -3.48
CA ILE A 25 11.77 -9.35 -3.99
C ILE A 25 12.74 -9.15 -2.83
N TRP A 26 12.39 -8.31 -1.86
CA TRP A 26 13.26 -8.03 -0.71
C TRP A 26 13.40 -9.22 0.22
N GLY A 27 12.37 -10.07 0.37
CA GLY A 27 12.47 -11.33 1.11
C GLY A 27 13.50 -12.27 0.51
N ARG A 28 13.51 -12.44 -0.82
CA ARG A 28 14.55 -13.22 -1.52
C ARG A 28 15.93 -12.58 -1.39
N SER A 29 16.04 -11.29 -1.66
CA SER A 29 17.31 -10.55 -1.57
C SER A 29 17.89 -10.57 -0.15
N TYR A 30 17.05 -10.53 0.89
CA TYR A 30 17.50 -10.65 2.27
C TYR A 30 18.09 -12.03 2.59
N LEU A 31 17.54 -13.11 2.03
CA LEU A 31 18.09 -14.45 2.19
C LEU A 31 19.47 -14.60 1.55
N GLU A 32 19.74 -13.85 0.48
CA GLU A 32 21.01 -13.90 -0.27
C GLU A 32 22.07 -12.94 0.29
N VAL A 33 21.72 -11.68 0.52
CA VAL A 33 22.67 -10.59 0.82
C VAL A 33 22.66 -10.16 2.29
N ARG A 34 21.58 -10.45 3.03
CA ARG A 34 21.38 -10.08 4.46
C ARG A 34 21.64 -8.59 4.78
N SER A 35 21.35 -7.69 3.85
CA SER A 35 21.52 -6.25 4.08
C SER A 35 20.47 -5.70 5.05
N LYS A 36 20.92 -4.88 6.01
CA LYS A 36 20.04 -4.17 6.95
C LYS A 36 19.11 -3.18 6.25
N HIS A 37 19.55 -2.61 5.12
CA HIS A 37 18.73 -1.69 4.33
C HIS A 37 17.54 -2.41 3.70
N THR A 38 17.77 -3.59 3.11
CA THR A 38 16.72 -4.43 2.51
C THR A 38 15.70 -4.90 3.56
N LEU A 39 16.17 -5.24 4.77
CA LEU A 39 15.29 -5.60 5.87
C LEU A 39 14.45 -4.41 6.34
N GLY A 40 15.04 -3.21 6.44
CA GLY A 40 14.32 -1.99 6.78
C GLY A 40 13.22 -1.67 5.77
N SER A 41 13.53 -1.76 4.47
CA SER A 41 12.54 -1.58 3.39
C SER A 41 11.43 -2.65 3.44
N ALA A 42 11.79 -3.92 3.67
CA ALA A 42 10.81 -5.00 3.79
C ALA A 42 9.85 -4.81 4.97
N VAL A 43 10.36 -4.44 6.14
CA VAL A 43 9.52 -4.15 7.32
C VAL A 43 8.61 -2.95 7.04
N PHE A 44 9.13 -1.89 6.40
CA PHE A 44 8.34 -0.74 6.02
C PHE A 44 7.21 -1.10 5.04
N ALA A 45 7.49 -1.88 3.98
CA ALA A 45 6.45 -2.36 3.07
C ALA A 45 5.43 -3.28 3.75
N ALA A 46 5.84 -4.08 4.74
CA ALA A 46 4.91 -4.91 5.51
C ALA A 46 3.92 -4.05 6.33
N PHE A 47 4.39 -2.95 6.92
CA PHE A 47 3.52 -1.99 7.60
C PHE A 47 2.54 -1.31 6.64
N LEU A 48 3.03 -0.83 5.50
CA LEU A 48 2.15 -0.28 4.45
C LEU A 48 1.14 -1.32 3.97
N LEU A 49 1.53 -2.59 3.85
CA LEU A 49 0.63 -3.66 3.42
C LEU A 49 -0.51 -3.86 4.42
N ALA A 50 -0.18 -3.87 5.71
CA ALA A 50 -1.17 -3.95 6.79
C ALA A 50 -2.11 -2.74 6.77
N GLU A 51 -1.58 -1.53 6.55
CA GLU A 51 -2.36 -0.30 6.44
C GLU A 51 -3.34 -0.37 5.25
N ASN A 52 -2.87 -0.72 4.05
CA ASN A 52 -3.74 -0.86 2.88
C ASN A 52 -4.79 -1.96 3.05
N ALA A 53 -4.43 -3.09 3.66
CA ALA A 53 -5.38 -4.17 3.93
C ALA A 53 -6.49 -3.71 4.87
N LEU A 54 -6.13 -2.96 5.92
CA LEU A 54 -7.10 -2.37 6.83
C LEU A 54 -7.98 -1.32 6.14
N ALA A 55 -7.39 -0.45 5.31
CA ALA A 55 -8.13 0.52 4.52
C ALA A 55 -9.13 -0.16 3.59
N LEU A 56 -8.71 -1.19 2.86
CA LEU A 56 -9.58 -1.97 1.98
C LEU A 56 -10.72 -2.63 2.75
N PHE A 57 -10.45 -3.21 3.93
CA PHE A 57 -11.49 -3.76 4.80
C PHE A 57 -12.56 -2.72 5.15
N TYR A 58 -12.16 -1.52 5.55
CA TYR A 58 -13.09 -0.44 5.83
C TYR A 58 -13.81 0.07 4.57
N TYR A 59 -13.17 0.08 3.41
CA TYR A 59 -13.86 0.48 2.18
C TYR A 59 -14.88 -0.57 1.71
N LEU A 60 -14.69 -1.85 2.03
CA LEU A 60 -15.66 -2.91 1.74
C LEU A 60 -16.87 -2.85 2.68
N ASN A 61 -16.66 -2.48 3.96
CA ASN A 61 -17.72 -2.29 4.95
C ASN A 61 -17.67 -0.87 5.54
N PRO A 62 -18.03 0.17 4.75
CA PRO A 62 -17.82 1.55 5.15
C PRO A 62 -18.66 1.91 6.38
N PRO A 63 -18.04 2.30 7.51
CA PRO A 63 -18.77 2.84 8.64
C PRO A 63 -19.40 4.20 8.27
N GLN A 64 -20.34 4.68 9.09
CA GLN A 64 -20.88 6.03 8.90
C GLN A 64 -19.78 7.07 9.14
N MET A 65 -19.17 7.51 8.05
CA MET A 65 -18.13 8.53 8.02
C MET A 65 -18.62 9.75 7.25
N SER A 66 -18.14 10.93 7.67
CA SER A 66 -18.44 12.17 6.97
C SER A 66 -17.80 12.17 5.56
N THR A 67 -18.46 12.82 4.60
CA THR A 67 -17.94 12.96 3.23
C THR A 67 -16.51 13.51 3.16
N PRO A 68 -16.11 14.52 3.96
CA PRO A 68 -14.74 15.03 3.96
C PRO A 68 -13.72 13.99 4.44
N ALA A 69 -14.06 13.18 5.44
CA ALA A 69 -13.17 12.14 5.97
C ALA A 69 -12.86 11.07 4.92
N VAL A 70 -13.89 10.58 4.22
CA VAL A 70 -13.73 9.61 3.12
C VAL A 70 -12.86 10.17 1.99
N ARG A 71 -13.02 11.45 1.67
CA ARG A 71 -12.22 12.11 0.63
C ARG A 71 -10.76 12.27 1.04
N ALA A 72 -10.49 12.61 2.30
CA ALA A 72 -9.14 12.69 2.84
C ALA A 72 -8.43 11.33 2.80
N MET A 73 -9.10 10.26 3.24
CA MET A 73 -8.56 8.89 3.17
C MET A 73 -8.26 8.46 1.73
N MET A 74 -9.14 8.78 0.78
CA MET A 74 -8.89 8.49 -0.65
C MET A 74 -7.63 9.20 -1.17
N TYR A 75 -7.39 10.46 -0.80
CA TYR A 75 -6.15 11.15 -1.20
C TYR A 75 -4.90 10.52 -0.58
N LEU A 76 -4.97 10.09 0.69
CA LEU A 76 -3.86 9.36 1.31
C LEU A 76 -3.57 8.06 0.55
N GLN A 77 -4.60 7.30 0.16
CA GLN A 77 -4.44 6.08 -0.63
C GLN A 77 -3.74 6.31 -1.97
N VAL A 78 -4.10 7.41 -2.64
CA VAL A 78 -3.50 7.79 -3.93
C VAL A 78 -2.04 8.22 -3.76
N LEU A 79 -1.73 9.01 -2.72
CA LEU A 79 -0.35 9.39 -2.43
C LEU A 79 0.50 8.18 -2.09
N GLU A 80 -0.06 7.25 -1.31
CA GLU A 80 0.61 6.01 -0.97
C GLU A 80 0.88 5.15 -2.21
N PHE A 81 -0.10 5.05 -3.13
CA PHE A 81 0.11 4.38 -4.42
C PHE A 81 1.29 4.95 -5.20
N VAL A 82 1.39 6.28 -5.27
CA VAL A 82 2.52 6.94 -5.93
C VAL A 82 3.85 6.58 -5.23
N GLY A 83 3.87 6.59 -3.90
CA GLY A 83 5.04 6.20 -3.11
C GLY A 83 5.46 4.76 -3.35
N ILE A 84 4.51 3.82 -3.34
CA ILE A 84 4.77 2.39 -3.58
C ILE A 84 5.22 2.15 -5.02
N ALA A 85 4.57 2.79 -6.00
CA ALA A 85 4.98 2.70 -7.40
C ALA A 85 6.42 3.20 -7.60
N PHE A 86 6.81 4.28 -6.91
CA PHE A 86 8.19 4.76 -6.92
C PHE A 86 9.15 3.76 -6.27
N LEU A 87 8.77 3.13 -5.15
CA LEU A 87 9.58 2.06 -4.54
C LEU A 87 9.75 0.87 -5.47
N VAL A 88 8.70 0.45 -6.18
CA VAL A 88 8.77 -0.59 -7.22
C VAL A 88 9.74 -0.18 -8.32
N TYR A 89 9.61 1.04 -8.83
CA TYR A 89 10.49 1.57 -9.89
C TYR A 89 11.97 1.53 -9.47
N VAL A 90 12.31 2.02 -8.27
CA VAL A 90 13.70 2.03 -7.77
C VAL A 90 14.21 0.62 -7.44
N THR A 91 13.33 -0.32 -7.12
CA THR A 91 13.72 -1.72 -6.82
C THR A 91 13.92 -2.56 -8.08
N TRP A 92 13.31 -2.16 -9.21
CA TRP A 92 13.43 -2.91 -10.48
C TRP A 92 14.76 -2.64 -11.20
N ASP A 93 15.46 -1.53 -10.90
CA ASP A 93 16.79 -1.21 -11.43
C ASP A 93 17.87 -2.21 -10.98
#